data_AF-A0A971UVZ0-F1
#
_entry.id   AF-A0A971UVZ0-F1
#
_cell.length_a   1.000
_cell.length_b   1.000
_cell.length_c   1.000
_cell.angle_alpha   90.00
_cell.angle_beta   90.00
_cell.angle_gamma   90.00
#
_symmetry.space_group_name_H-M   'P 1'
#
loop_
_entity.id
_entity.type
_entity.pdbx_description
1 polymer ?
#
loop_
_entity_poly.entity_id
_entity_poly.type
_entity_poly.pdbx_seq_one_letter_code
_entity_poly.pdbx_strand_id
1 'polypeptide(L)'
;YKGNKEEIYEKFQKAIHEINEMIFKEENILFPMALDTLTEDEWISIYNDSDEIGYAFIEPKDEWKGRRAEAFKEVEDKVEAKEDHIKFETGFFTLEELESMLNTIPGDMTFVDKNDKVKYFSQGKERIFARTKAVIGRSVQNCHPPASVHVVDKIVDSFKSGEKDHEDFWIKMGDKLVLIRYFAVRNKDGEYLGTLEFTQNIAPLKEIEGEKRLLSE
;
A
#
# COMPACT_ATOMS: atom_id res chain seq x y z
N TYR A 1 56.18 -22.58 8.34
CA TYR A 1 55.22 -22.38 9.44
C TYR A 1 55.56 -23.35 10.58
N LYS A 2 55.83 -22.84 11.80
CA LYS A 2 56.08 -23.63 13.02
C LYS A 2 54.83 -23.82 13.89
N GLY A 3 53.66 -23.39 13.42
CA GLY A 3 52.42 -23.50 14.18
C GLY A 3 51.74 -24.86 14.04
N ASN A 4 50.68 -25.02 14.81
CA ASN A 4 49.98 -26.27 15.06
C ASN A 4 49.24 -26.77 13.80
N LYS A 5 49.93 -27.56 12.96
CA LYS A 5 49.41 -28.02 11.65
C LYS A 5 48.12 -28.84 11.79
N GLU A 6 48.01 -29.62 12.86
CA GLU A 6 46.82 -30.42 13.16
C GLU A 6 45.61 -29.53 13.42
N GLU A 7 45.76 -28.47 14.20
CA GLU A 7 44.69 -27.50 14.47
C GLU A 7 44.22 -26.78 13.19
N ILE A 8 45.14 -26.41 12.30
CA ILE A 8 44.75 -25.80 11.01
C ILE A 8 44.01 -26.81 10.15
N TYR A 9 44.48 -28.05 10.10
CA TYR A 9 43.85 -29.11 9.32
C TYR A 9 42.43 -29.38 9.81
N GLU A 10 42.21 -29.49 11.13
CA GLU A 10 40.88 -29.68 11.72
C GLU A 10 39.95 -28.51 11.42
N LYS A 11 40.42 -27.25 11.56
CA LYS A 11 39.62 -26.07 11.21
C LYS A 11 39.25 -26.04 9.73
N PHE A 12 40.16 -26.46 8.86
CA PHE A 12 39.91 -26.52 7.42
C PHE A 12 38.90 -27.61 7.07
N GLN A 13 39.01 -28.79 7.66
CA GLN A 13 38.03 -29.87 7.50
C GLN A 13 36.64 -29.44 7.99
N LYS A 14 36.58 -28.74 9.13
CA LYS A 14 35.33 -28.20 9.66
C LYS A 14 34.70 -27.19 8.71
N ALA A 15 35.47 -26.22 8.21
CA ALA A 15 34.98 -25.23 7.27
C ALA A 15 34.47 -25.86 5.95
N ILE A 16 35.20 -26.84 5.41
CA ILE A 16 34.75 -27.59 4.22
C ILE A 16 33.42 -28.29 4.50
N HIS A 17 33.29 -28.94 5.66
CA HIS A 17 32.07 -29.62 6.04
C HIS A 17 30.88 -28.66 6.13
N GLU A 18 31.04 -27.54 6.82
CA GLU A 18 29.99 -26.53 6.99
C GLU A 18 29.57 -25.88 5.65
N ILE A 19 30.53 -25.57 4.77
CA ILE A 19 30.25 -25.03 3.44
C ILE A 19 29.45 -26.04 2.61
N ASN A 20 29.89 -27.30 2.57
CA ASN A 20 29.17 -28.34 1.81
C ASN A 20 27.78 -28.62 2.38
N GLU A 21 27.61 -28.57 3.70
CA GLU A 21 26.31 -28.73 4.35
C GLU A 21 25.35 -27.58 3.97
N MET A 22 25.85 -26.34 3.92
CA MET A 22 25.04 -25.19 3.52
C MET A 22 24.65 -25.25 2.04
N ILE A 23 25.59 -25.57 1.15
CA ILE A 23 25.29 -25.78 -0.29
C ILE A 23 24.20 -26.84 -0.45
N PHE A 24 24.29 -27.96 0.28
CA PHE A 24 23.27 -29.00 0.21
C PHE A 24 21.89 -28.50 0.64
N LYS A 25 21.81 -27.76 1.76
CA LYS A 25 20.54 -27.18 2.24
C LYS A 25 19.97 -26.18 1.24
N GLU A 26 20.81 -25.37 0.63
CA GLU A 26 20.40 -24.40 -0.38
C GLU A 26 19.81 -25.09 -1.61
N GLU A 27 20.56 -26.03 -2.21
CA GLU A 27 20.16 -26.72 -3.44
C GLU A 27 18.97 -27.66 -3.26
N ASN A 28 18.84 -28.32 -2.11
CA ASN A 28 17.84 -29.37 -1.91
C ASN A 28 16.62 -28.93 -1.10
N ILE A 29 16.68 -27.76 -0.43
CA ILE A 29 15.60 -27.28 0.43
C ILE A 29 15.24 -25.84 0.10
N LEU A 30 16.18 -24.90 0.20
CA LEU A 30 15.87 -23.48 0.07
C LEU A 30 15.44 -23.09 -1.34
N PHE A 31 16.24 -23.43 -2.36
CA PHE A 31 15.94 -23.05 -3.74
C PHE A 31 14.65 -23.72 -4.27
N PRO A 32 14.39 -25.02 -4.04
CA PRO A 32 13.11 -25.62 -4.40
C PRO A 32 11.92 -24.93 -3.73
N MET A 33 12.01 -24.65 -2.42
CA MET A 33 10.96 -23.96 -1.68
C MET A 33 10.73 -22.54 -2.20
N ALA A 34 11.80 -21.80 -2.51
CA ALA A 34 11.73 -20.45 -3.06
C ALA A 34 11.08 -20.45 -4.45
N LEU A 35 11.40 -21.42 -5.30
CA LEU A 35 10.79 -21.58 -6.62
C LEU A 35 9.28 -21.88 -6.54
N ASP A 36 8.86 -22.66 -5.55
CA ASP A 36 7.45 -23.01 -5.36
C ASP A 36 6.63 -21.90 -4.67
N THR A 37 7.29 -21.03 -3.89
CA THR A 37 6.61 -20.05 -3.02
C THR A 37 6.63 -18.64 -3.60
N LEU A 38 7.76 -18.20 -4.17
CA LEU A 38 7.92 -16.83 -4.64
C LEU A 38 7.28 -16.63 -6.01
N THR A 39 6.60 -15.50 -6.14
CA THR A 39 6.05 -15.03 -7.41
C THR A 39 7.15 -14.46 -8.31
N GLU A 40 6.90 -14.38 -9.62
CA GLU A 40 7.84 -13.77 -10.58
C GLU A 40 8.15 -12.30 -10.23
N ASP A 41 7.20 -11.55 -9.65
CA ASP A 41 7.40 -10.15 -9.25
C ASP A 41 8.38 -10.03 -8.08
N GLU A 42 8.28 -10.93 -7.11
CA GLU A 42 9.22 -10.99 -5.98
C GLU A 42 10.62 -11.38 -6.46
N TRP A 43 10.73 -12.32 -7.41
CA TRP A 43 12.01 -12.63 -8.05
C TRP A 43 12.59 -11.42 -8.79
N ILE A 44 11.77 -10.60 -9.44
CA ILE A 44 12.21 -9.38 -10.15
C ILE A 44 12.76 -8.36 -9.16
N SER A 45 12.07 -8.14 -8.04
CA SER A 45 12.57 -7.28 -6.97
C SER A 45 13.92 -7.78 -6.45
N ILE A 46 14.01 -9.08 -6.09
CA ILE A 46 15.25 -9.69 -5.60
C ILE A 46 16.40 -9.48 -6.59
N TYR A 47 16.14 -9.70 -7.89
CA TYR A 47 17.15 -9.53 -8.93
C TYR A 47 17.62 -8.06 -9.04
N ASN A 48 16.70 -7.10 -9.04
CA ASN A 48 17.04 -5.67 -9.15
C ASN A 48 17.81 -5.16 -7.92
N ASP A 49 17.49 -5.67 -6.73
CA ASP A 49 18.13 -5.26 -5.48
C ASP A 49 19.48 -5.98 -5.23
N SER A 50 19.77 -7.06 -5.97
CA SER A 50 20.97 -7.90 -5.76
C SER A 50 22.28 -7.13 -5.97
N ASP A 51 22.30 -6.16 -6.89
CA ASP A 51 23.49 -5.35 -7.20
C ASP A 51 23.90 -4.42 -6.05
N GLU A 52 22.97 -4.08 -5.14
CA GLU A 52 23.28 -3.27 -3.95
C GLU A 52 24.18 -4.03 -2.96
N ILE A 53 23.98 -5.34 -2.84
CA ILE A 53 24.76 -6.22 -1.95
C ILE A 53 26.01 -6.76 -2.67
N GLY A 54 25.88 -7.09 -3.96
CA GLY A 54 26.92 -7.71 -4.77
C GLY A 54 26.96 -9.24 -4.70
N TYR A 55 27.82 -9.85 -5.51
CA TYR A 55 27.84 -11.31 -5.72
C TYR A 55 29.10 -11.99 -5.17
N ALA A 56 28.92 -13.20 -4.65
CA ALA A 56 30.03 -14.04 -4.22
C ALA A 56 30.56 -14.86 -5.40
N PHE A 57 31.83 -14.62 -5.77
CA PHE A 57 32.60 -15.35 -6.80
C PHE A 57 32.11 -15.25 -8.26
N ILE A 58 30.80 -15.18 -8.51
CA ILE A 58 30.21 -15.18 -9.86
C ILE A 58 29.18 -14.06 -9.96
N GLU A 59 29.43 -13.12 -10.86
CA GLU A 59 28.48 -12.07 -11.23
C GLU A 59 27.61 -12.51 -12.43
N PRO A 60 26.33 -12.12 -12.48
CA PRO A 60 25.49 -12.32 -13.66
C PRO A 60 26.10 -11.62 -14.88
N LYS A 61 26.28 -12.36 -15.97
CA LYS A 61 26.82 -11.81 -17.23
C LYS A 61 25.74 -11.26 -18.15
N ASP A 62 24.52 -11.76 -17.99
CA ASP A 62 23.37 -11.41 -18.79
C ASP A 62 22.30 -10.82 -17.89
N GLU A 63 21.60 -9.80 -18.39
CA GLU A 63 20.43 -9.28 -17.71
C GLU A 63 19.31 -10.31 -17.71
N TRP A 64 18.61 -10.46 -16.58
CA TRP A 64 17.45 -11.35 -16.53
C TRP A 64 16.30 -10.80 -17.38
N LYS A 65 16.05 -11.47 -18.49
CA LYS A 65 14.95 -11.19 -19.42
C LYS A 65 13.74 -12.08 -19.10
N GLY A 66 13.11 -11.82 -17.96
CA GLY A 66 11.81 -12.43 -17.63
C GLY A 66 10.70 -11.81 -18.49
N ARG A 67 9.72 -12.62 -18.92
CA ARG A 67 8.56 -12.11 -19.70
C ARG A 67 7.81 -11.00 -18.96
N ARG A 68 7.70 -11.10 -17.62
CA ARG A 68 7.12 -10.02 -16.82
C ARG A 68 8.08 -8.85 -16.62
N ALA A 69 9.38 -9.05 -16.43
CA ALA A 69 10.34 -7.94 -16.31
C ALA A 69 10.36 -7.07 -17.58
N GLU A 70 10.34 -7.72 -18.76
CA GLU A 70 10.20 -7.04 -20.04
C GLU A 70 8.83 -6.38 -20.18
N ALA A 71 7.75 -7.03 -19.75
CA ALA A 71 6.41 -6.43 -19.78
C ALA A 71 6.29 -5.23 -18.84
N PHE A 72 6.82 -5.29 -17.62
CA PHE A 72 6.83 -4.18 -16.66
C PHE A 72 7.69 -3.03 -17.15
N LYS A 73 8.91 -3.31 -17.63
CA LYS A 73 9.81 -2.30 -18.20
C LYS A 73 9.24 -1.67 -19.48
N GLU A 74 8.65 -2.47 -20.37
CA GLU A 74 7.95 -1.94 -21.56
C GLU A 74 6.73 -1.10 -21.16
N VAL A 75 5.99 -1.49 -20.14
CA VAL A 75 4.82 -0.73 -19.66
C VAL A 75 5.29 0.56 -18.98
N GLU A 76 6.33 0.52 -18.17
CA GLU A 76 6.94 1.67 -17.52
C GLU A 76 7.49 2.66 -18.54
N ASP A 77 8.26 2.19 -19.54
CA ASP A 77 8.77 3.01 -20.65
C ASP A 77 7.63 3.59 -21.51
N LYS A 78 6.55 2.84 -21.75
CA LYS A 78 5.36 3.32 -22.48
C LYS A 78 4.53 4.32 -21.67
N VAL A 79 4.51 4.19 -20.34
CA VAL A 79 3.85 5.10 -19.41
C VAL A 79 4.66 6.39 -19.26
N GLU A 80 5.99 6.31 -19.16
CA GLU A 80 6.85 7.50 -19.13
C GLU A 80 6.84 8.27 -20.46
N ALA A 81 6.63 7.58 -21.58
CA ALA A 81 6.43 8.22 -22.89
C ALA A 81 5.05 8.91 -23.04
N LYS A 82 4.12 8.74 -22.09
CA LYS A 82 2.77 9.29 -22.12
C LYS A 82 2.56 10.27 -20.96
N GLU A 83 2.54 11.56 -21.28
CA GLU A 83 2.40 12.66 -20.30
C GLU A 83 1.09 12.64 -19.47
N ASP A 84 0.12 11.78 -19.78
CA ASP A 84 -1.22 11.74 -19.17
C ASP A 84 -1.40 10.70 -18.05
N HIS A 85 -0.34 9.98 -17.67
CA HIS A 85 -0.40 8.92 -16.65
C HIS A 85 0.20 9.36 -15.31
N ILE A 86 -0.47 9.00 -14.21
CA ILE A 86 0.00 9.13 -12.84
C ILE A 86 0.63 7.80 -12.43
N LYS A 87 1.94 7.82 -12.15
CA LYS A 87 2.72 6.67 -11.69
C LYS A 87 2.64 6.55 -10.17
N PHE A 88 2.34 5.34 -9.70
CA PHE A 88 2.42 4.91 -8.30
C PHE A 88 3.52 3.86 -8.17
N GLU A 89 3.93 3.56 -6.94
CA GLU A 89 4.93 2.52 -6.66
C GLU A 89 4.50 1.13 -7.15
N THR A 90 3.18 0.85 -7.13
CA THR A 90 2.62 -0.46 -7.47
C THR A 90 1.78 -0.45 -8.75
N GLY A 91 1.93 0.56 -9.62
CA GLY A 91 1.16 0.66 -10.86
C GLY A 91 1.00 2.09 -11.37
N PHE A 92 0.00 2.33 -12.19
CA PHE A 92 -0.27 3.63 -12.78
C PHE A 92 -1.75 3.77 -13.15
N PHE A 93 -2.23 5.00 -13.26
CA PHE A 93 -3.58 5.33 -13.71
C PHE A 93 -3.54 6.58 -14.58
N THR A 94 -4.41 6.67 -15.57
CA THR A 94 -4.83 7.98 -16.09
C THR A 94 -5.66 8.72 -15.03
N LEU A 95 -5.79 10.04 -15.16
CA LEU A 95 -6.67 10.83 -14.27
C LEU A 95 -8.13 10.33 -14.29
N GLU A 96 -8.63 9.96 -15.48
CA GLU A 96 -10.01 9.47 -15.64
C GLU A 96 -10.23 8.13 -14.94
N GLU A 97 -9.27 7.21 -15.02
CA GLU A 97 -9.33 5.92 -14.30
C GLU A 97 -9.29 6.11 -12.78
N LEU A 98 -8.40 6.97 -12.29
CA LEU A 98 -8.28 7.26 -10.86
C LEU A 98 -9.58 7.88 -10.31
N GLU A 99 -10.13 8.89 -11.00
CA GLU A 99 -11.39 9.52 -10.60
C GLU A 99 -12.56 8.53 -10.65
N SER A 100 -12.65 7.73 -11.71
CA SER A 100 -13.72 6.73 -11.88
C SER A 100 -13.65 5.62 -10.82
N MET A 101 -12.45 5.15 -10.49
CA MET A 101 -12.24 4.17 -9.42
C MET A 101 -12.70 4.73 -8.07
N LEU A 102 -12.23 5.92 -7.69
CA LEU A 102 -12.61 6.55 -6.42
C LEU A 102 -14.11 6.82 -6.32
N ASN A 103 -14.78 7.12 -7.44
CA ASN A 103 -16.24 7.28 -7.50
C ASN A 103 -17.01 5.93 -7.49
N THR A 104 -16.32 4.80 -7.67
CA THR A 104 -16.93 3.46 -7.69
C THR A 104 -16.84 2.75 -6.34
N ILE A 105 -15.90 3.15 -5.48
CA ILE A 105 -15.78 2.62 -4.12
C ILE A 105 -17.14 2.74 -3.41
N PRO A 106 -17.63 1.67 -2.73
CA PRO A 106 -18.94 1.67 -2.07
C PRO A 106 -18.89 2.46 -0.75
N GLY A 107 -18.66 3.77 -0.86
CA GLY A 107 -18.63 4.76 0.21
C GLY A 107 -18.21 6.13 -0.32
N ASP A 108 -18.50 7.18 0.45
CA ASP A 108 -18.09 8.55 0.15
C ASP A 108 -16.74 8.85 0.78
N MET A 109 -15.86 9.51 0.04
CA MET A 109 -14.54 9.93 0.50
C MET A 109 -14.43 11.46 0.45
N THR A 110 -13.82 12.07 1.46
CA THR A 110 -13.42 13.48 1.44
C THR A 110 -11.99 13.60 1.96
N PHE A 111 -11.11 14.25 1.19
CA PHE A 111 -9.74 14.52 1.61
C PHE A 111 -9.56 15.99 1.97
N VAL A 112 -9.00 16.23 3.15
CA VAL A 112 -8.63 17.53 3.70
C VAL A 112 -7.12 17.57 3.83
N ASP A 113 -6.46 18.59 3.27
CA ASP A 113 -5.00 18.69 3.32
C ASP A 113 -4.49 19.07 4.73
N LYS A 114 -3.16 19.08 4.88
CA LYS A 114 -2.47 19.50 6.11
C LYS A 114 -2.78 20.93 6.57
N ASN A 115 -3.36 21.77 5.71
CA ASN A 115 -3.78 23.14 6.03
C ASN A 115 -5.29 23.24 6.32
N ASP A 116 -5.91 22.09 6.59
CA ASP A 116 -7.32 21.92 6.92
C ASP A 116 -8.27 22.35 5.79
N LYS A 117 -7.79 22.34 4.53
CA LYS A 117 -8.59 22.70 3.35
C LYS A 117 -9.09 21.46 2.63
N VAL A 118 -10.38 21.46 2.29
CA VAL A 118 -10.96 20.38 1.47
C VAL A 118 -10.32 20.40 0.08
N LYS A 119 -9.68 19.31 -0.34
CA LYS A 119 -9.02 19.18 -1.65
C LYS A 119 -9.80 18.32 -2.62
N TYR A 120 -10.50 17.31 -2.10
CA TYR A 120 -11.17 16.32 -2.93
C TYR A 120 -12.37 15.76 -2.19
N PHE A 121 -13.40 15.38 -2.94
CA PHE A 121 -14.45 14.48 -2.47
C PHE A 121 -14.92 13.60 -3.62
N SER A 122 -15.24 12.34 -3.35
CA SER A 122 -15.78 11.43 -4.36
C SER A 122 -17.24 11.77 -4.69
N GLN A 123 -17.64 11.48 -5.91
CA GLN A 123 -18.99 11.63 -6.42
C GLN A 123 -19.59 10.25 -6.74
N GLY A 124 -19.62 9.40 -5.71
CA GLY A 124 -20.21 8.07 -5.81
C GLY A 124 -21.72 8.09 -6.06
N LYS A 125 -22.26 6.93 -6.43
CA LYS A 125 -23.71 6.77 -6.70
C LYS A 125 -24.55 6.92 -5.43
N GLU A 126 -24.05 6.48 -4.28
CA GLU A 126 -24.74 6.56 -3.00
C GLU A 126 -24.08 7.60 -2.10
N ARG A 127 -24.51 8.87 -2.24
CA ARG A 127 -24.01 9.96 -1.40
C ARG A 127 -24.84 10.13 -0.13
N ILE A 128 -24.26 9.85 1.02
CA ILE A 128 -24.91 9.98 2.32
C ILE A 128 -24.89 11.43 2.81
N PHE A 129 -23.74 12.11 2.64
CA PHE A 129 -23.60 13.53 2.93
C PHE A 129 -23.29 14.29 1.64
N ALA A 130 -24.31 14.94 1.08
CA ALA A 130 -24.13 15.69 -0.15
C ALA A 130 -23.08 16.81 0.04
N ARG A 131 -22.13 16.87 -0.91
CA ARG A 131 -21.15 17.95 -1.02
C ARG A 131 -21.32 18.64 -2.37
N THR A 132 -21.14 19.96 -2.38
CA THR A 132 -21.11 20.76 -3.60
C THR A 132 -19.66 21.13 -3.93
N LYS A 133 -19.32 21.31 -5.21
CA LYS A 133 -17.97 21.76 -5.64
C LYS A 133 -17.50 23.05 -4.95
N ALA A 134 -18.42 23.89 -4.47
CA ALA A 134 -18.10 25.09 -3.69
C ALA A 134 -17.38 24.83 -2.35
N VAL A 135 -17.31 23.58 -1.90
CA VAL A 135 -16.56 23.21 -0.67
C VAL A 135 -15.05 23.13 -0.91
N ILE A 136 -14.61 22.92 -2.15
CA ILE A 136 -13.19 22.79 -2.47
C ILE A 136 -12.45 24.08 -2.09
N GLY A 137 -11.35 23.94 -1.35
CA GLY A 137 -10.53 25.03 -0.82
C GLY A 137 -11.07 25.71 0.44
N ARG A 138 -12.29 25.38 0.89
CA ARG A 138 -12.81 25.87 2.18
C ARG A 138 -12.14 25.13 3.33
N SER A 139 -12.01 25.79 4.48
CA SER A 139 -11.53 25.08 5.68
C SER A 139 -12.60 24.16 6.23
N VAL A 140 -12.19 23.03 6.79
CA VAL A 140 -13.08 21.98 7.30
C VAL A 140 -14.00 22.51 8.42
N GLN A 141 -13.52 23.44 9.25
CA GLN A 141 -14.32 24.08 10.30
C GLN A 141 -15.52 24.83 9.73
N ASN A 142 -15.35 25.50 8.59
CA ASN A 142 -16.43 26.23 7.91
C ASN A 142 -17.45 25.34 7.20
N CYS A 143 -17.21 24.02 7.17
CA CYS A 143 -18.10 23.03 6.57
C CYS A 143 -19.01 22.35 7.61
N HIS A 144 -18.79 22.62 8.90
CA HIS A 144 -19.51 22.02 10.01
C HIS A 144 -20.31 23.06 10.81
N PRO A 145 -21.43 22.68 11.42
CA PRO A 145 -22.16 23.57 12.33
C PRO A 145 -21.29 24.01 13.52
N PRO A 146 -21.48 25.22 14.07
CA PRO A 146 -20.66 25.73 15.19
C PRO A 146 -20.59 24.79 16.39
N ALA A 147 -21.67 24.04 16.65
CA ALA A 147 -21.74 23.08 17.74
C ALA A 147 -20.74 21.93 17.62
N SER A 148 -20.27 21.56 16.42
CA SER A 148 -19.37 20.42 16.21
C SER A 148 -17.95 20.80 15.80
N VAL A 149 -17.66 22.08 15.55
CA VAL A 149 -16.32 22.55 15.14
C VAL A 149 -15.25 22.14 16.16
N HIS A 150 -15.53 22.27 17.45
CA HIS A 150 -14.59 21.88 18.51
C HIS A 150 -14.27 20.37 18.52
N VAL A 151 -15.14 19.52 17.99
CA VAL A 151 -14.89 18.08 17.84
C VAL A 151 -13.98 17.85 16.63
N VAL A 152 -14.24 18.56 15.53
CA VAL A 152 -13.39 18.52 14.33
C VAL A 152 -11.96 18.93 14.66
N ASP A 153 -11.78 20.05 15.38
CA ASP A 153 -10.46 20.53 15.76
C ASP A 153 -9.72 19.50 16.63
N LYS A 154 -10.39 18.89 17.62
CA LYS A 154 -9.78 17.83 18.43
C LYS A 154 -9.30 16.64 17.61
N ILE A 155 -10.09 16.18 16.64
CA ILE A 155 -9.71 15.06 15.76
C ILE A 155 -8.48 15.46 14.94
N VAL A 156 -8.53 16.61 14.27
CA VAL A 156 -7.43 17.12 13.44
C VAL A 156 -6.15 17.30 14.25
N ASP A 157 -6.23 17.86 15.45
CA ASP A 157 -5.08 18.05 16.35
C ASP A 157 -4.49 16.72 16.82
N SER A 158 -5.34 15.73 17.13
CA SER A 158 -4.87 14.38 17.49
C SER A 158 -4.14 13.68 16.33
N PHE A 159 -4.56 13.92 15.09
CA PHE A 159 -3.89 13.38 13.91
C PHE A 159 -2.59 14.12 13.59
N LYS A 160 -2.58 15.45 13.66
CA LYS A 160 -1.36 16.25 13.45
C LYS A 160 -0.28 15.94 14.48
N SER A 161 -0.66 15.74 15.74
CA SER A 161 0.27 15.40 16.83
C SER A 161 0.75 13.95 16.82
N GLY A 162 0.06 13.06 16.08
CA GLY A 162 0.35 11.63 16.10
C GLY A 162 -0.24 10.87 17.29
N GLU A 163 -1.11 11.50 18.09
CA GLU A 163 -1.83 10.82 19.16
C GLU A 163 -2.76 9.73 18.62
N LYS A 164 -3.39 9.98 17.46
CA LYS A 164 -4.27 9.04 16.78
C LYS A 164 -3.96 8.97 15.29
N ASP A 165 -4.25 7.80 14.72
CA ASP A 165 -4.23 7.59 13.26
C ASP A 165 -5.63 7.40 12.67
N HIS A 166 -6.64 7.15 13.51
CA HIS A 166 -8.03 7.11 13.07
C HIS A 166 -9.02 7.46 14.19
N GLU A 167 -10.26 7.78 13.81
CA GLU A 167 -11.41 7.96 14.69
C GLU A 167 -12.68 7.53 13.96
N ASP A 168 -13.52 6.72 14.61
CA ASP A 168 -14.69 6.10 13.99
C ASP A 168 -15.98 6.51 14.72
N PHE A 169 -17.01 6.84 13.95
CA PHE A 169 -18.37 7.14 14.43
C PHE A 169 -19.39 6.29 13.69
N TRP A 170 -20.50 6.00 14.34
CA TRP A 170 -21.65 5.38 13.69
C TRP A 170 -22.93 6.07 14.12
N ILE A 171 -23.76 6.42 13.14
CA ILE A 171 -25.03 7.07 13.37
C ILE A 171 -26.14 6.35 12.64
N LYS A 172 -27.32 6.32 13.26
CA LYS A 172 -28.53 5.82 12.61
C LYS A 172 -29.25 6.99 11.94
N MET A 173 -29.50 6.89 10.65
CA MET A 173 -30.19 7.90 9.85
C MET A 173 -31.32 7.24 9.07
N GLY A 174 -32.53 7.24 9.66
CA GLY A 174 -33.66 6.51 9.10
C GLY A 174 -33.42 5.00 9.08
N ASP A 175 -33.44 4.42 7.89
CA ASP A 175 -33.13 3.02 7.58
C ASP A 175 -31.62 2.74 7.45
N LYS A 176 -30.79 3.78 7.29
CA LYS A 176 -29.34 3.63 7.15
C LYS A 176 -28.64 3.53 8.51
N LEU A 177 -27.63 2.68 8.55
CA LEU A 177 -26.61 2.68 9.61
C LEU A 177 -25.31 3.18 8.97
N VAL A 178 -24.96 4.43 9.25
CA VAL A 178 -23.85 5.12 8.60
C VAL A 178 -22.60 5.00 9.48
N LEU A 179 -21.56 4.35 8.96
CA LEU A 179 -20.22 4.35 9.53
C LEU A 179 -19.44 5.52 8.92
N ILE A 180 -18.86 6.37 9.77
CA ILE A 180 -18.05 7.53 9.39
C ILE A 180 -16.67 7.31 10.02
N ARG A 181 -15.62 7.31 9.21
CA ARG A 181 -14.26 7.02 9.63
C ARG A 181 -13.35 8.16 9.20
N TYR A 182 -12.52 8.63 10.10
CA TYR A 182 -11.47 9.61 9.81
C TYR A 182 -10.13 8.92 9.94
N PHE A 183 -9.22 9.16 8.99
CA PHE A 183 -7.88 8.61 8.99
C PHE A 183 -6.85 9.73 8.83
N ALA A 184 -5.76 9.67 9.60
CA ALA A 184 -4.58 10.46 9.37
C ALA A 184 -3.83 9.92 8.15
N VAL A 185 -3.69 10.74 7.10
CA VAL A 185 -2.91 10.39 5.91
C VAL A 185 -1.48 10.86 6.15
N ARG A 186 -0.51 9.93 6.09
CA ARG A 186 0.92 10.21 6.30
C ARG A 186 1.76 9.71 5.13
N ASN A 187 2.91 10.34 4.89
CA ASN A 187 3.91 9.82 3.94
C ASN A 187 4.78 8.72 4.58
N LYS A 188 5.75 8.20 3.81
CA LYS A 188 6.69 7.15 4.25
C LYS A 188 7.53 7.58 5.47
N ASP A 189 7.77 8.88 5.63
CA ASP A 189 8.52 9.46 6.76
C ASP A 189 7.64 9.73 7.99
N GLY A 190 6.34 9.40 7.93
CA GLY A 190 5.38 9.62 9.01
C GLY A 190 4.82 11.05 9.09
N GLU A 191 5.16 11.93 8.14
CA GLU A 191 4.66 13.31 8.12
C GLU A 191 3.18 13.35 7.76
N TYR A 192 2.41 14.14 8.51
CA TYR A 192 0.99 14.34 8.28
C TYR A 192 0.72 15.13 6.99
N LEU A 193 0.04 14.47 6.04
CA LEU A 193 -0.37 15.04 4.75
C LEU A 193 -1.79 15.61 4.77
N GLY A 194 -2.65 15.10 5.66
CA GLY A 194 -4.05 15.47 5.73
C GLY A 194 -4.94 14.44 6.41
N THR A 195 -6.24 14.66 6.37
CA THR A 195 -7.27 13.76 6.90
C THR A 195 -8.11 13.22 5.75
N LEU A 196 -8.32 11.89 5.74
CA LEU A 196 -9.32 11.24 4.89
C LEU A 196 -10.57 10.94 5.73
N GLU A 197 -11.70 11.49 5.34
CA GLU A 197 -13.03 11.06 5.80
C GLU A 197 -13.57 10.00 4.83
N PHE A 198 -14.04 8.86 5.36
CA PHE A 198 -14.74 7.81 4.63
C PHE A 198 -16.09 7.53 5.28
N THR A 199 -17.16 7.50 4.48
CA THR A 199 -18.52 7.26 4.97
C THR A 199 -19.18 6.13 4.19
N GLN A 200 -19.82 5.18 4.90
CA GLN A 200 -20.49 4.04 4.27
C GLN A 200 -21.79 3.67 4.99
N ASN A 201 -22.82 3.31 4.23
CA ASN A 201 -24.01 2.66 4.78
C ASN A 201 -23.71 1.17 5.00
N ILE A 202 -23.54 0.79 6.27
CA ILE A 202 -23.20 -0.58 6.65
C ILE A 202 -24.43 -1.41 7.04
N ALA A 203 -25.64 -0.88 6.91
CA ALA A 203 -26.86 -1.65 7.18
C ALA A 203 -26.93 -2.93 6.31
N PRO A 204 -26.71 -2.87 4.98
CA PRO A 204 -26.71 -4.08 4.14
C PRO A 204 -25.61 -5.07 4.51
N LEU A 205 -24.46 -4.58 5.01
CA LEU A 205 -23.36 -5.45 5.43
C LEU A 205 -23.71 -6.25 6.69
N LYS A 206 -24.55 -5.69 7.57
CA LYS A 206 -25.02 -6.39 8.78
C LYS A 206 -26.05 -7.48 8.48
N GLU A 207 -26.66 -7.46 7.30
CA GLU A 207 -27.63 -8.47 6.86
C GLU A 207 -26.95 -9.66 6.15
N ILE A 208 -25.63 -9.60 5.91
CA ILE A 208 -24.90 -10.70 5.30
C ILE A 208 -24.82 -11.86 6.29
N GLU A 209 -25.37 -13.00 5.89
CA GLU A 209 -25.30 -14.27 6.62
C GLU A 209 -24.77 -15.39 5.71
N GLY A 210 -24.17 -16.42 6.31
CA GLY A 210 -23.62 -17.56 5.59
C GLY A 210 -22.46 -17.18 4.67
N GLU A 211 -22.38 -17.82 3.50
CA GLU A 211 -21.30 -17.60 2.53
C GLU A 211 -21.83 -17.55 1.10
N LYS A 212 -21.32 -16.60 0.30
CA LYS A 212 -21.56 -16.54 -1.14
C LYS A 212 -20.23 -16.74 -1.87
N ARG A 213 -20.01 -17.93 -2.43
CA ARG A 213 -18.75 -18.32 -3.10
C ARG A 213 -18.80 -18.25 -4.63
N LEU A 214 -19.99 -18.08 -5.21
CA LEU A 214 -20.22 -18.09 -6.65
C LEU A 214 -21.05 -16.88 -7.07
N LEU A 215 -20.98 -16.54 -8.36
CA LEU A 215 -21.81 -15.54 -8.99
C LEU A 215 -23.29 -15.93 -8.86
N SER A 216 -24.15 -14.93 -8.65
CA SER A 216 -25.61 -15.10 -8.78
C SER A 216 -25.98 -15.02 -10.26
N GLU A 217 -26.92 -15.87 -10.69
CA GLU A 217 -27.52 -15.84 -12.05
C GLU A 217 -28.24 -14.53 -12.34
#